data_AF-G0EES3-F1
#
_entry.id   AF-G0EES3-F1
#
_cell.length_a   1.000
_cell.length_b   1.000
_cell.length_c   1.000
_cell.angle_alpha   90.00
_cell.angle_beta   90.00
_cell.angle_gamma   90.00
#
_symmetry.space_group_name_H-M   'P 1'
#
loop_
_entity.id
_entity.type
_entity.pdbx_description
1 polymer ?
#
loop_
_entity_poly.entity_id
_entity_poly.type
_entity_poly.pdbx_seq_one_letter_code
_entity_poly.pdbx_strand_id
1 'polypeptide(L)'
;MVNVYMTLRTVSVVLLAVFGLLTLISGMILATAPHGPGSGDATALGISKSDWNAIREIVAFIAAGAAVLHVYANQRALAFHFKRAVGVTPSAGRR
;
A
#
# COMPACT_ATOMS: atom_id res chain seq x y z
N MET A 1 9.20 -13.83 -21.57
CA MET A 1 8.27 -12.73 -21.24
C MET A 1 7.26 -13.08 -20.14
N VAL A 2 6.66 -14.29 -20.13
CA VAL A 2 5.69 -14.73 -19.09
C VAL A 2 6.26 -14.65 -17.66
N ASN A 3 7.55 -14.97 -17.48
CA ASN A 3 8.21 -14.89 -16.16
C ASN A 3 8.19 -13.48 -15.57
N VAL A 4 8.48 -12.45 -16.38
CA VAL A 4 8.59 -11.06 -15.92
C VAL A 4 7.24 -10.55 -15.40
N TYR A 5 6.14 -10.87 -16.10
CA TYR A 5 4.80 -10.42 -15.70
C TYR A 5 4.34 -11.06 -14.38
N MET A 6 4.61 -12.35 -14.20
CA MET A 6 4.31 -13.05 -12.95
C MET A 6 5.17 -12.52 -11.80
N THR A 7 6.46 -12.26 -12.04
CA THR A 7 7.35 -11.63 -11.05
C THR A 7 6.84 -10.25 -10.65
N LEU A 8 6.47 -9.39 -11.60
CA LEU A 8 5.93 -8.05 -11.30
C LEU A 8 4.69 -8.11 -10.41
N ARG A 9 3.76 -9.05 -10.68
CA ARG A 9 2.61 -9.28 -9.82
C ARG A 9 3.03 -9.67 -8.40
N THR A 10 3.85 -10.69 -8.26
CA THR A 10 4.29 -11.18 -6.94
C THR A 10 5.02 -10.09 -6.15
N VAL A 11 5.97 -9.41 -6.79
CA VAL A 11 6.73 -8.31 -6.18
C VAL A 11 5.80 -7.19 -5.74
N SER A 12 4.86 -6.76 -6.59
CA SER A 12 3.91 -5.70 -6.21
C SER A 12 3.08 -6.08 -4.99
N VAL A 13 2.58 -7.33 -4.92
CA VAL A 13 1.78 -7.82 -3.79
C VAL A 13 2.60 -7.86 -2.51
N VAL A 14 3.83 -8.38 -2.57
CA VAL A 14 4.71 -8.45 -1.40
C VAL A 14 5.07 -7.04 -0.90
N LEU A 15 5.40 -6.11 -1.80
CA LEU A 15 5.67 -4.72 -1.45
C LEU A 15 4.45 -4.07 -0.79
N LEU A 16 3.25 -4.23 -1.35
CA LEU A 16 2.01 -3.71 -0.76
C LEU A 16 1.74 -4.29 0.62
N ALA A 17 1.93 -5.60 0.81
CA ALA A 17 1.69 -6.26 2.09
C ALA A 17 2.67 -5.74 3.16
N VAL A 18 3.96 -5.66 2.83
CA VAL A 18 5.01 -5.22 3.78
C VAL A 18 4.87 -3.73 4.08
N PHE A 19 4.86 -2.87 3.06
CA PHE A 19 4.80 -1.42 3.27
C PHE A 19 3.43 -1.00 3.81
N GLY A 20 2.34 -1.62 3.37
CA GLY A 20 1.01 -1.36 3.93
C GLY A 20 0.92 -1.69 5.42
N LEU A 21 1.51 -2.83 5.84
CA LEU A 21 1.57 -3.19 7.25
C LEU A 21 2.43 -2.20 8.06
N LEU A 22 3.58 -1.79 7.53
CA LEU A 22 4.45 -0.79 8.17
C LEU A 22 3.74 0.58 8.28
N THR A 23 3.01 1.01 7.26
CA THR A 23 2.20 2.25 7.31
C THR A 23 1.11 2.15 8.37
N LEU A 24 0.48 0.98 8.52
CA LEU A 24 -0.54 0.75 9.52
C LEU A 24 0.04 0.77 10.94
N ILE A 25 1.15 0.08 11.19
CA ILE A 25 1.84 0.06 12.50
C ILE A 25 2.30 1.46 12.88
N SER A 26 3.02 2.16 11.99
CA SER A 26 3.47 3.52 12.24
C SER A 26 2.29 4.48 12.45
N GLY A 27 1.23 4.34 11.66
CA GLY A 27 -0.02 5.09 11.86
C GLY A 27 -0.64 4.90 13.24
N MET A 28 -0.68 3.66 13.74
CA MET A 28 -1.18 3.37 15.09
C MET A 28 -0.29 3.99 16.18
N ILE A 29 1.04 3.86 16.06
CA ILE A 29 1.99 4.48 17.00
C ILE A 29 1.75 5.99 17.08
N LEU A 30 1.67 6.65 15.92
CA LEU A 30 1.41 8.09 15.83
C LEU A 30 0.03 8.50 16.31
N ALA A 31 -1.00 7.68 16.10
CA ALA A 31 -2.35 7.95 16.59
C ALA A 31 -2.40 7.96 18.12
N THR A 32 -1.59 7.13 18.76
CA THR A 32 -1.47 7.07 20.23
C THR A 32 -0.48 8.08 20.81
N ALA A 33 0.33 8.75 19.98
CA ALA A 33 1.32 9.71 20.46
C ALA A 33 0.64 11.00 20.99
N PRO A 34 1.19 11.65 22.02
CA PRO A 34 0.63 12.90 22.55
C PRO A 34 0.58 13.99 21.47
N HIS A 35 -0.44 14.85 21.50
CA HIS A 35 -0.65 15.93 20.54
C HIS A 35 -0.53 17.28 21.25
N GLY A 36 0.17 18.25 20.64
CA GLY A 36 0.31 19.61 21.17
C GLY A 36 1.70 20.24 20.97
N PRO A 37 1.89 21.50 21.39
CA PRO A 37 3.19 22.18 21.37
C PRO A 37 4.23 21.38 22.16
N GLY A 38 5.41 21.12 21.58
CA GLY A 38 6.46 20.31 22.21
C GLY A 38 6.28 18.79 22.09
N SER A 39 5.20 18.30 21.48
CA SER A 39 4.99 16.85 21.29
C SER A 39 5.91 16.17 20.26
N GLY A 40 6.73 16.94 19.55
CA GLY A 40 7.73 16.42 18.61
C GLY A 40 8.81 15.58 19.30
N ASP A 41 9.17 15.95 20.53
CA ASP A 41 10.19 15.27 21.33
C ASP A 41 9.65 14.03 22.06
N ALA A 42 8.33 13.77 21.96
CA ALA A 42 7.75 12.56 22.51
C ALA A 42 8.36 11.36 21.80
N THR A 43 8.95 10.45 22.58
CA THR A 43 9.58 9.24 22.04
C THR A 43 8.63 8.05 22.19
N ALA A 44 8.56 7.25 21.13
CA ALA A 44 7.93 5.93 21.16
C ALA A 44 8.97 4.92 20.68
N LEU A 45 9.23 3.88 21.48
CA LEU A 45 10.26 2.87 21.20
C LEU A 45 11.67 3.48 20.97
N GLY A 46 11.98 4.58 21.68
CA GLY A 46 13.27 5.27 21.56
C GLY A 46 13.44 6.13 20.29
N ILE A 47 12.40 6.26 19.48
CA ILE A 47 12.38 7.07 18.25
C ILE A 47 11.46 8.27 18.46
N SER A 48 11.88 9.46 18.00
CA SER A 48 11.08 10.68 18.15
C SER A 48 9.80 10.62 17.31
N LYS A 49 8.77 11.38 17.71
CA LYS A 49 7.53 11.47 16.94
C LYS A 49 7.77 12.03 15.54
N SER A 50 8.71 12.96 15.37
CA SER A 50 9.10 13.49 14.05
C SER A 50 9.70 12.41 13.16
N ASP A 51 10.56 11.54 13.71
CA ASP A 51 11.17 10.46 12.94
C ASP A 51 10.13 9.40 12.56
N TRP A 52 9.21 9.06 13.49
CA TRP A 52 8.07 8.20 13.18
C TRP A 52 7.21 8.76 12.04
N ASN A 53 6.98 10.07 12.03
CA ASN A 53 6.27 10.74 10.93
C ASN A 53 7.02 10.60 9.61
N ALA A 54 8.33 10.87 9.60
CA ALA A 54 9.16 10.75 8.40
C ALA A 54 9.18 9.30 7.85
N ILE A 55 9.34 8.32 8.74
CA ILE A 55 9.28 6.89 8.37
C ILE A 55 7.91 6.57 7.77
N ARG A 56 6.82 6.96 8.43
CA ARG A 56 5.46 6.72 7.96
C ARG A 56 5.23 7.32 6.57
N GLU A 57 5.69 8.54 6.34
CA GLU A 57 5.54 9.24 5.07
C GLU A 57 6.28 8.52 3.93
N ILE A 58 7.55 8.16 4.14
CA ILE A 58 8.36 7.43 3.16
C ILE A 58 7.74 6.06 2.85
N VAL A 59 7.36 5.31 3.89
CA VAL A 59 6.74 3.98 3.76
C VAL A 59 5.40 4.09 3.02
N ALA A 60 4.58 5.09 3.34
CA ALA A 60 3.29 5.33 2.67
C ALA A 60 3.48 5.72 1.20
N PHE A 61 4.48 6.53 0.89
CA PHE A 61 4.80 6.89 -0.50
C PHE A 61 5.23 5.67 -1.33
N ILE A 62 6.09 4.81 -0.77
CA ILE A 62 6.50 3.56 -1.42
C ILE A 62 5.29 2.62 -1.59
N ALA A 63 4.44 2.50 -0.57
CA ALA A 63 3.20 1.71 -0.65
C ALA A 63 2.27 2.22 -1.76
N ALA A 64 2.12 3.54 -1.90
CA ALA A 64 1.33 4.15 -2.95
C ALA A 64 1.89 3.84 -4.35
N GLY A 65 3.22 3.93 -4.53
CA GLY A 65 3.88 3.51 -5.77
C GLY A 65 3.67 2.02 -6.10
N ALA A 66 3.80 1.15 -5.10
CA ALA A 66 3.50 -0.28 -5.25
C ALA A 66 2.03 -0.55 -5.59
N ALA A 67 1.10 0.24 -5.03
CA ALA A 67 -0.33 0.19 -5.37
C ALA A 67 -0.58 0.50 -6.85
N VAL A 68 0.03 1.56 -7.37
CA VAL A 68 -0.08 1.91 -8.80
C VAL A 68 0.47 0.79 -9.68
N LEU A 69 1.66 0.26 -9.36
CA LEU A 69 2.26 -0.85 -10.11
C LEU A 69 1.37 -2.11 -10.07
N HIS A 70 0.82 -2.42 -8.90
CA HIS A 70 -0.08 -3.56 -8.71
C HIS A 70 -1.33 -3.43 -9.56
N VAL A 71 -1.98 -2.27 -9.53
CA VAL A 71 -3.18 -2.00 -10.35
C VAL A 71 -2.83 -2.09 -11.83
N TYR A 72 -1.70 -1.51 -12.27
CA TYR A 72 -1.26 -1.59 -13.65
C TYR A 72 -1.03 -3.03 -14.12
N ALA A 73 -0.38 -3.86 -13.30
CA ALA A 73 -0.16 -5.29 -13.55
C ALA A 73 -1.44 -6.14 -13.44
N ASN A 74 -2.53 -5.61 -12.90
CA ASN A 74 -3.78 -6.33 -12.69
C ASN A 74 -5.00 -5.70 -13.36
N GLN A 75 -4.83 -4.64 -14.16
CA GLN A 75 -5.91 -3.84 -14.73
C GLN A 75 -6.98 -4.65 -15.47
N ARG A 76 -6.58 -5.70 -16.23
CA ARG A 76 -7.50 -6.57 -16.95
C ARG A 76 -8.35 -7.43 -16.01
N ALA A 77 -7.70 -8.01 -15.00
CA ALA A 77 -8.39 -8.79 -13.98
C ALA A 77 -9.31 -7.89 -13.14
N LEU A 78 -8.84 -6.71 -12.76
CA LEU A 78 -9.61 -5.72 -12.03
C LEU A 78 -10.85 -5.29 -12.82
N ALA A 79 -10.70 -4.96 -14.11
CA ALA A 79 -11.82 -4.60 -14.96
C ALA A 79 -12.85 -5.74 -15.12
N PHE A 80 -12.39 -6.99 -15.19
CA PHE A 80 -13.27 -8.16 -15.22
C PHE A 80 -14.08 -8.30 -13.92
N HIS A 81 -13.41 -8.25 -12.77
CA HIS A 81 -14.07 -8.35 -11.46
C HIS A 81 -14.99 -7.16 -11.20
N PHE A 82 -14.59 -5.95 -11.61
CA PHE A 82 -15.40 -4.74 -11.48
C PHE A 82 -16.67 -4.83 -12.32
N LYS A 83 -16.57 -5.17 -13.62
CA LYS A 83 -17.73 -5.38 -14.50
C LYS A 83 -18.70 -6.41 -13.91
N ARG A 84 -18.16 -7.52 -13.39
CA ARG A 84 -18.95 -8.54 -12.72
C ARG A 84 -19.64 -8.01 -11.45
N ALA A 85 -18.97 -7.20 -10.64
CA ALA A 85 -19.53 -6.61 -9.42
C ALA A 85 -20.66 -5.60 -9.70
N VAL A 86 -20.57 -4.85 -10.80
CA VAL A 86 -21.61 -3.88 -11.21
C VAL A 86 -22.71 -4.50 -12.08
N GLY A 87 -22.78 -5.84 -12.19
CA GLY A 87 -23.82 -6.55 -12.94
C GLY A 87 -23.67 -6.49 -14.47
N VAL A 88 -22.56 -5.94 -14.99
CA VAL A 88 -22.27 -5.96 -16.42
C VAL A 88 -21.70 -7.33 -16.77
N THR A 89 -22.44 -8.13 -17.55
CA THR A 89 -22.00 -9.44 -18.00
C THR A 89 -20.73 -9.27 -18.83
N PRO A 90 -19.56 -9.78 -18.39
CA PRO A 90 -18.35 -9.70 -19.19
C PRO A 90 -18.61 -10.53 -20.45
N SER A 91 -18.55 -9.91 -21.63
CA SER A 91 -18.59 -10.67 -22.88
C SER A 91 -17.47 -11.71 -22.81
N ALA A 92 -17.84 -12.98 -22.99
CA ALA A 92 -16.91 -14.10 -23.02
C ALA A 92 -16.00 -13.93 -24.25
N GLY A 93 -14.95 -13.12 -24.11
CA GLY A 93 -13.93 -12.95 -25.12
C GLY A 93 -13.21 -14.27 -25.30
N ARG A 94 -13.32 -14.84 -26.50
CA ARG A 94 -12.68 -16.09 -26.93
C ARG A 94 -11.20 -16.09 -26.53
N ARG A 95 -10.81 -17.14 -25.80
CA ARG A 95 -9.42 -17.54 -25.64
C ARG A 95 -8.86 -18.01 -26.96
#